data_AF-R1DJH3-F1
#
_entry.id   AF-R1DJH3-F1
#
_cell.length_a   1.000
_cell.length_b   1.000
_cell.length_c   1.000
_cell.angle_alpha   90.00
_cell.angle_beta   90.00
_cell.angle_gamma   90.00
#
_symmetry.space_group_name_H-M   'P 1'
#
loop_
_entity.id
_entity.type
_entity.pdbx_description
1 polymer ?
#
loop_
_entity_poly.entity_id
_entity_poly.type
_entity_poly.pdbx_seq_one_letter_code
_entity_poly.pdbx_strand_id
1 'polypeptide(L)'
;MLYRTLFAGAALINAVGAWTPPKEVEEAAKASHWAVLIAGSSGYGNYRHQADNGIDPDKIITLAVDDVANDDMNPFPGKLFNKPTGDGTPGTDVYAGCKIDYSGSMVTPETFVKVLTGDAAGLDGGKVLQSTKLDRVFLNFARLSTRKTFEAVAQRLGLNGGIEALPPRAHGAQHVDCHYDVHKAYKSACGELHPEALSFSATMADLCAQQGGSPDAIVKAISAACAA
;
A
#
# COMPACT_ATOMS: atom_id res chain seq x y z
N MET A 1 -48.01 -27.83 11.83
CA MET A 1 -48.00 -28.65 10.59
C MET A 1 -46.72 -28.32 9.85
N LEU A 2 -45.64 -29.04 10.14
CA LEU A 2 -45.16 -30.25 9.44
C LEU A 2 -44.09 -29.89 8.40
N TYR A 3 -42.85 -29.72 8.86
CA TYR A 3 -41.67 -30.18 8.13
C TYR A 3 -40.78 -30.93 9.13
N ARG A 4 -41.12 -32.19 9.33
CA ARG A 4 -40.26 -33.24 9.89
C ARG A 4 -40.26 -34.32 8.82
N THR A 5 -39.24 -34.36 7.99
CA THR A 5 -38.98 -35.53 7.16
C THR A 5 -37.53 -35.94 7.38
N LEU A 6 -37.43 -37.12 7.99
CA LEU A 6 -36.27 -37.85 8.43
C LEU A 6 -35.19 -37.98 7.34
N PHE A 7 -33.94 -37.74 7.75
CA PHE A 7 -32.79 -38.44 7.19
C PHE A 7 -32.90 -39.91 7.58
N ALA A 8 -33.31 -40.75 6.63
CA ALA A 8 -33.13 -42.19 6.69
C ALA A 8 -32.98 -42.69 5.25
N GLY A 9 -31.76 -43.07 4.87
CA GLY A 9 -31.48 -43.51 3.51
C GLY A 9 -30.01 -43.82 3.31
N ALA A 10 -29.46 -44.74 4.11
CA ALA A 10 -28.31 -45.51 3.69
C ALA A 10 -28.77 -46.49 2.58
N ALA A 11 -27.96 -46.59 1.53
CA ALA A 11 -28.05 -47.53 0.42
C ALA A 11 -29.20 -47.31 -0.58
N LEU A 12 -28.89 -46.65 -1.70
CA LEU A 12 -29.21 -47.10 -3.07
C LEU A 12 -28.40 -46.21 -4.05
N ILE A 13 -27.10 -46.51 -4.20
CA ILE A 13 -26.32 -46.07 -5.36
C ILE A 13 -25.70 -47.33 -5.94
N ASN A 14 -26.43 -48.00 -6.82
CA ASN A 14 -25.91 -49.07 -7.68
C ASN A 14 -26.75 -49.06 -8.96
N ALA A 15 -26.54 -48.04 -9.81
CA ALA A 15 -26.96 -48.03 -11.23
C ALA A 15 -26.59 -46.76 -12.01
N VAL A 16 -25.95 -45.75 -11.41
CA VAL A 16 -25.41 -44.60 -12.17
C VAL A 16 -23.90 -44.77 -12.19
N GLY A 17 -23.32 -44.99 -13.37
CA GLY A 17 -21.87 -45.05 -13.54
C GLY A 17 -21.23 -43.86 -12.83
N ALA A 18 -20.11 -44.10 -12.15
CA ALA A 18 -19.43 -43.10 -11.32
C ALA A 18 -19.40 -41.74 -12.04
N TRP A 19 -20.16 -40.78 -11.54
CA TRP A 19 -20.15 -39.44 -12.07
C TRP A 19 -18.75 -38.88 -11.85
N THR A 20 -17.99 -38.76 -12.93
CA THR A 20 -16.72 -38.06 -12.94
C THR A 20 -17.04 -36.60 -13.20
N PRO A 21 -16.74 -35.69 -12.25
CA PRO A 21 -16.96 -34.28 -12.49
C PRO A 21 -16.16 -33.84 -13.73
N PRO A 22 -16.68 -32.90 -14.53
CA PRO A 22 -15.91 -32.28 -15.60
C PRO A 22 -14.58 -31.77 -15.04
N LYS A 23 -13.51 -31.90 -15.82
CA LYS A 23 -12.16 -31.50 -15.42
C LYS A 23 -12.10 -30.06 -14.89
N GLU A 24 -12.90 -29.15 -15.43
CA GLU A 24 -12.98 -27.76 -14.97
C GLU A 24 -13.55 -27.63 -13.55
N VAL A 25 -14.49 -28.49 -13.16
CA VAL A 25 -15.07 -28.53 -11.80
C VAL A 25 -14.07 -29.13 -10.81
N GLU A 26 -13.30 -30.14 -11.25
CA GLU A 26 -12.22 -30.72 -10.45
C GLU A 26 -11.03 -29.76 -10.30
N GLU A 27 -10.68 -29.02 -11.35
CA GLU A 27 -9.61 -28.01 -11.33
C GLU A 27 -10.01 -26.77 -10.52
N ALA A 28 -11.27 -26.33 -10.61
CA ALA A 28 -11.80 -25.27 -9.76
C ALA A 28 -11.83 -25.67 -8.28
N ALA A 29 -12.10 -26.94 -7.96
CA ALA A 29 -12.01 -27.45 -6.59
C ALA A 29 -10.57 -27.55 -6.06
N LYS A 30 -9.56 -27.52 -6.94
CA LYS A 30 -8.12 -27.53 -6.60
C LYS A 30 -7.50 -26.12 -6.58
N ALA A 31 -8.20 -25.10 -7.08
CA ALA A 31 -7.71 -23.73 -7.15
C ALA A 31 -7.70 -23.07 -5.76
N SER A 32 -6.54 -22.61 -5.32
CA SER A 32 -6.40 -21.78 -4.12
C SER A 32 -6.49 -20.29 -4.46
N HIS A 33 -6.90 -19.48 -3.47
CA HIS A 33 -6.81 -18.04 -3.55
C HIS A 33 -5.66 -17.55 -2.66
N TRP A 34 -4.76 -16.78 -3.25
CA TRP A 34 -3.64 -16.13 -2.58
C TRP A 34 -3.86 -14.63 -2.52
N ALA A 35 -3.32 -13.97 -1.48
CA ALA A 35 -3.21 -12.52 -1.44
C ALA A 35 -1.79 -12.08 -1.09
N VAL A 36 -1.35 -10.97 -1.68
CA VAL A 36 -0.17 -10.23 -1.24
C VAL A 36 -0.62 -8.82 -0.89
N LEU A 37 -0.41 -8.42 0.37
CA LEU A 37 -0.83 -7.13 0.91
C LEU A 37 0.41 -6.31 1.27
N ILE A 38 0.49 -5.06 0.78
CA ILE A 38 1.67 -4.23 0.98
C ILE A 38 1.26 -2.83 1.47
N ALA A 39 1.76 -2.48 2.65
CA ALA A 39 1.74 -1.13 3.20
C ALA A 39 3.16 -0.53 3.14
N GLY A 40 3.43 0.24 2.08
CA GLY A 40 4.78 0.72 1.75
C GLY A 40 5.16 2.07 2.38
N SER A 41 4.32 2.63 3.26
CA SER A 41 4.56 3.91 3.93
C SER A 41 4.70 3.73 5.44
N SER A 42 5.50 4.59 6.06
CA SER A 42 5.86 4.58 7.50
C SER A 42 5.30 5.80 8.26
N GLY A 43 5.25 5.70 9.58
CA GLY A 43 4.88 6.75 10.53
C GLY A 43 3.37 6.92 10.71
N TYR A 44 2.97 7.40 11.89
CA TYR A 44 1.55 7.53 12.27
C TYR A 44 0.70 8.36 11.30
N GLY A 45 1.25 9.37 10.61
CA GLY A 45 0.50 10.11 9.58
C GLY A 45 0.00 9.19 8.44
N ASN A 46 0.74 8.13 8.15
CA ASN A 46 0.40 7.13 7.15
C ASN A 46 -0.47 5.97 7.67
N TYR A 47 -1.10 6.14 8.84
CA TYR A 47 -1.94 5.15 9.51
C TYR A 47 -2.82 4.31 8.56
N ARG A 48 -3.53 5.01 7.66
CA ARG A 48 -4.46 4.40 6.68
C ARG A 48 -3.84 3.28 5.87
N HIS A 49 -2.56 3.39 5.48
CA HIS A 49 -1.91 2.39 4.63
C HIS A 49 -1.68 1.07 5.38
N GLN A 50 -1.45 1.12 6.70
CA GLN A 50 -1.22 -0.08 7.52
C GLN A 50 -2.50 -0.64 8.15
N ALA A 51 -3.52 0.20 8.35
CA ALA A 51 -4.85 -0.20 8.83
C ALA A 51 -5.68 -0.97 7.77
N ASP A 52 -5.29 -0.95 6.49
CA ASP A 52 -5.94 -1.73 5.42
C ASP A 52 -5.59 -3.24 5.43
N ASN A 53 -4.78 -3.71 6.39
CA ASN A 53 -4.34 -5.09 6.49
C ASN A 53 -5.15 -5.87 7.53
N GLY A 54 -6.16 -6.63 7.10
CA GLY A 54 -6.88 -7.51 8.02
C GLY A 54 -7.48 -8.72 7.31
N ILE A 55 -6.73 -9.80 7.11
CA ILE A 55 -7.23 -11.09 6.62
C ILE A 55 -6.33 -12.27 7.10
N ASP A 56 -6.95 -13.45 7.21
CA ASP A 56 -6.45 -14.81 7.57
C ASP A 56 -5.02 -15.18 7.07
N PRO A 57 -4.17 -15.76 7.92
CA PRO A 57 -2.73 -15.89 7.67
C PRO A 57 -2.26 -16.90 6.62
N ASP A 58 -2.96 -17.99 6.29
CA ASP A 58 -2.25 -19.12 5.64
C ASP A 58 -1.92 -18.91 4.15
N LYS A 59 -2.73 -18.09 3.44
CA LYS A 59 -2.55 -17.79 2.00
C LYS A 59 -2.37 -16.30 1.70
N ILE A 60 -1.97 -15.55 2.73
CA ILE A 60 -1.78 -14.11 2.65
C ILE A 60 -0.37 -13.78 3.04
N ILE A 61 0.31 -13.01 2.19
CA ILE A 61 1.67 -12.55 2.44
C ILE A 61 1.62 -11.06 2.69
N THR A 62 1.97 -10.64 3.90
CA THR A 62 1.83 -9.23 4.31
C THR A 62 3.20 -8.58 4.47
N LEU A 63 3.39 -7.47 3.77
CA LEU A 63 4.54 -6.59 3.90
C LEU A 63 4.05 -5.25 4.48
N ALA A 64 4.47 -4.89 5.68
CA ALA A 64 4.06 -3.64 6.31
C ALA A 64 5.19 -3.11 7.20
N VAL A 65 5.43 -1.79 7.20
CA VAL A 65 6.53 -1.23 8.01
C VAL A 65 6.38 -1.56 9.50
N ASP A 66 5.13 -1.67 9.97
CA ASP A 66 4.75 -2.11 11.32
C ASP A 66 5.16 -1.14 12.43
N ASP A 67 5.11 0.15 12.13
CA ASP A 67 5.51 1.23 13.03
C ASP A 67 4.33 2.07 13.55
N VAL A 68 3.09 1.75 13.15
CA VAL A 68 1.90 2.56 13.50
C VAL A 68 1.19 2.07 14.76
N ALA A 69 1.05 0.75 14.95
CA ALA A 69 0.25 0.19 16.03
C ALA A 69 0.77 0.60 17.42
N ASN A 70 2.09 0.73 17.57
CA ASN A 70 2.76 1.11 18.82
C ASN A 70 3.41 2.49 18.77
N ASP A 71 3.05 3.34 17.80
CA ASP A 71 3.54 4.72 17.73
C ASP A 71 3.07 5.52 18.97
N ASP A 72 3.92 6.40 19.50
CA ASP A 72 3.60 7.24 20.67
C ASP A 72 2.39 8.17 20.41
N MET A 73 2.10 8.49 19.15
CA MET A 73 0.92 9.26 18.75
C MET A 73 -0.37 8.42 18.68
N ASN A 74 -0.29 7.09 18.79
CA ASN A 74 -1.46 6.22 18.77
C ASN A 74 -2.16 6.23 20.15
N PRO A 75 -3.39 6.78 20.26
CA PRO A 75 -4.12 6.78 21.53
C PRO A 75 -4.59 5.38 21.95
N PHE A 76 -4.50 4.38 21.06
CA PHE A 76 -4.83 2.98 21.33
C PHE A 76 -3.62 2.07 21.03
N PRO A 77 -2.60 2.04 21.91
CA PRO A 77 -1.39 1.24 21.69
C PRO A 77 -1.70 -0.23 21.38
N GLY A 78 -1.04 -0.75 20.35
CA GLY A 78 -1.18 -2.12 19.86
C GLY A 78 -2.44 -2.39 19.05
N LYS A 79 -3.22 -1.37 18.67
CA LYS A 79 -4.48 -1.53 17.92
C LYS A 79 -4.54 -0.63 16.70
N LEU A 80 -5.17 -1.13 15.64
CA LEU A 80 -5.49 -0.33 14.45
C LEU A 80 -6.98 -0.41 14.12
N PHE A 81 -7.55 0.65 13.55
CA PHE A 81 -8.97 0.74 13.20
C PHE A 81 -9.13 1.35 11.80
N ASN A 82 -9.86 0.67 10.90
CA ASN A 82 -10.00 1.14 9.52
C ASN A 82 -11.36 1.79 9.18
N LYS A 83 -12.21 2.04 10.19
CA LYS A 83 -13.47 2.76 10.00
C LYS A 83 -13.96 3.40 11.29
N PRO A 84 -14.64 4.55 11.24
CA PRO A 84 -15.33 5.10 12.39
C PRO A 84 -16.49 4.18 12.81
N THR A 85 -16.78 4.18 14.10
CA THR A 85 -17.96 3.55 14.69
C THR A 85 -18.81 4.62 15.38
N GLY A 86 -20.10 4.33 15.59
CA GLY A 86 -20.99 5.26 16.30
C GLY A 86 -20.58 5.45 17.76
N ASP A 87 -21.07 6.53 18.38
CA ASP A 87 -20.78 6.84 19.78
C ASP A 87 -21.06 5.66 20.71
N GLY A 88 -20.14 5.39 21.63
CA GLY A 88 -20.23 4.27 22.56
C GLY A 88 -20.05 2.88 21.93
N THR A 89 -19.84 2.77 20.62
CA THR A 89 -19.58 1.50 19.93
C THR A 89 -18.07 1.29 19.76
N PRO A 90 -17.49 0.24 20.34
CA PRO A 90 -16.07 -0.06 20.16
C PRO A 90 -15.72 -0.30 18.69
N GLY A 91 -14.61 0.30 18.24
CA GLY A 91 -14.04 0.00 16.94
C GLY A 91 -13.60 -1.47 16.83
N THR A 92 -13.62 -2.01 15.62
CA THR A 92 -13.02 -3.33 15.34
C THR A 92 -11.53 -3.16 15.14
N ASP A 93 -10.74 -3.79 16.02
CA ASP A 93 -9.28 -3.84 15.87
C ASP A 93 -8.92 -4.73 14.68
N VAL A 94 -8.35 -4.12 13.64
CA VAL A 94 -7.92 -4.82 12.42
C VAL A 94 -6.48 -5.30 12.48
N TYR A 95 -5.71 -4.83 13.48
CA TYR A 95 -4.34 -5.30 13.70
C TYR A 95 -4.30 -6.62 14.45
N ALA A 96 -5.29 -6.88 15.30
CA ALA A 96 -5.43 -8.12 16.03
C ALA A 96 -5.42 -9.34 15.08
N GLY A 97 -4.45 -10.23 15.28
CA GLY A 97 -4.30 -11.45 14.48
C GLY A 97 -3.64 -11.25 13.12
N CYS A 98 -3.26 -10.02 12.76
CA CYS A 98 -2.49 -9.76 11.56
C CYS A 98 -1.10 -10.40 11.68
N LYS A 99 -0.72 -11.22 10.69
CA LYS A 99 0.64 -11.75 10.58
C LYS A 99 1.39 -10.94 9.53
N ILE A 100 2.42 -10.24 9.97
CA ILE A 100 3.31 -9.47 9.11
C ILE A 100 4.50 -10.37 8.79
N ASP A 101 4.61 -10.79 7.53
CA ASP A 101 5.68 -11.68 7.09
C ASP A 101 6.98 -10.92 6.86
N TYR A 102 6.88 -9.64 6.44
CA TYR A 102 8.03 -8.74 6.26
C TYR A 102 7.73 -7.37 6.85
N SER A 103 8.55 -6.95 7.82
CA SER A 103 8.41 -5.67 8.51
C SER A 103 9.61 -4.74 8.38
N GLY A 104 9.39 -3.47 8.73
CA GLY A 104 10.44 -2.44 8.78
C GLY A 104 11.26 -2.34 7.50
N SER A 105 12.57 -2.52 7.63
CA SER A 105 13.52 -2.42 6.51
C SER A 105 13.40 -3.53 5.46
N MET A 106 12.63 -4.60 5.74
CA MET A 106 12.39 -5.67 4.76
C MET A 106 11.31 -5.29 3.73
N VAL A 107 10.56 -4.20 3.95
CA VAL A 107 9.55 -3.71 3.02
C VAL A 107 10.21 -2.97 1.86
N THR A 108 10.82 -3.72 0.94
CA THR A 108 11.53 -3.18 -0.22
C THR A 108 10.97 -3.72 -1.54
N PRO A 109 11.24 -3.05 -2.68
CA PRO A 109 10.88 -3.57 -4.01
C PRO A 109 11.48 -4.96 -4.28
N GLU A 110 12.69 -5.23 -3.81
CA GLU A 110 13.39 -6.49 -4.00
C GLU A 110 12.69 -7.63 -3.23
N THR A 111 12.32 -7.39 -1.98
CA THR A 111 11.52 -8.35 -1.20
C THR A 111 10.19 -8.63 -1.88
N PHE A 112 9.50 -7.59 -2.35
CA PHE A 112 8.23 -7.73 -3.06
C PHE A 112 8.36 -8.60 -4.32
N VAL A 113 9.38 -8.36 -5.15
CA VAL A 113 9.62 -9.17 -6.35
C VAL A 113 9.88 -10.63 -5.98
N LYS A 114 10.74 -10.90 -4.99
CA LYS A 114 11.04 -12.26 -4.53
C LYS A 114 9.81 -13.00 -4.00
N VAL A 115 8.93 -12.30 -3.27
CA VAL A 115 7.64 -12.82 -2.84
C VAL A 115 6.79 -13.25 -4.03
N LEU A 116 6.65 -12.40 -5.04
CA LEU A 116 5.83 -12.71 -6.23
C LEU A 116 6.42 -13.82 -7.09
N THR A 117 7.75 -13.92 -7.18
CA THR A 117 8.42 -14.94 -8.00
C THR A 117 8.62 -16.26 -7.26
N GLY A 118 8.20 -16.38 -6.01
CA GLY A 118 8.36 -17.60 -5.22
C GLY A 118 9.80 -17.87 -4.78
N ASP A 119 10.66 -16.85 -4.70
CA ASP A 119 12.07 -16.99 -4.34
C ASP A 119 12.27 -16.94 -2.81
N ALA A 120 11.92 -18.05 -2.14
CA ALA A 120 12.10 -18.18 -0.70
C ALA A 120 13.59 -18.19 -0.30
N ALA A 121 14.47 -18.73 -1.16
CA ALA A 121 15.90 -18.80 -0.88
C ALA A 121 16.53 -17.40 -0.82
N GLY A 122 16.08 -16.50 -1.71
CA GLY A 122 16.48 -15.09 -1.69
C GLY A 122 15.95 -14.30 -0.48
N LEU A 123 15.11 -14.90 0.36
CA LEU A 123 14.50 -14.31 1.56
C LEU A 123 14.76 -15.16 2.82
N ASP A 124 15.87 -15.90 2.86
CA ASP A 124 16.26 -16.73 4.01
C ASP A 124 15.19 -17.74 4.47
N GLY A 125 14.43 -18.29 3.52
CA GLY A 125 13.32 -19.21 3.80
C GLY A 125 12.01 -18.51 4.15
N GLY A 126 11.94 -17.19 3.95
CA GLY A 126 10.74 -16.37 4.15
C GLY A 126 9.55 -16.83 3.31
N LYS A 127 8.36 -16.42 3.73
CA LYS A 127 7.10 -16.78 3.07
C LYS A 127 6.98 -16.11 1.71
N VAL A 128 6.76 -16.90 0.67
CA VAL A 128 6.62 -16.44 -0.71
C VAL A 128 5.38 -17.05 -1.36
N LEU A 129 5.00 -16.51 -2.51
CA LEU A 129 3.88 -17.02 -3.27
C LEU A 129 4.23 -18.42 -3.78
N GLN A 130 3.37 -19.39 -3.50
CA GLN A 130 3.49 -20.77 -3.99
C GLN A 130 2.31 -21.13 -4.90
N SER A 131 1.80 -20.14 -5.64
CA SER A 131 0.63 -20.29 -6.49
C SER A 131 0.91 -21.21 -7.68
N THR A 132 -0.06 -22.03 -8.05
CA THR A 132 -0.02 -22.85 -9.26
C THR A 132 -0.79 -22.19 -10.41
N LYS A 133 -0.75 -22.79 -11.61
CA LYS A 133 -1.53 -22.34 -12.78
C LYS A 133 -3.06 -22.33 -12.57
N LEU A 134 -3.55 -23.00 -11.54
CA LEU A 134 -4.98 -23.05 -11.20
C LEU A 134 -5.37 -21.97 -10.19
N ASP A 135 -4.39 -21.40 -9.49
CA ASP A 135 -4.64 -20.48 -8.39
C ASP A 135 -4.92 -19.06 -8.88
N ARG A 136 -5.59 -18.28 -8.03
CA ARG A 136 -5.80 -16.84 -8.26
C ARG A 136 -5.02 -16.05 -7.23
N VAL A 137 -4.38 -14.97 -7.68
CA VAL A 137 -3.55 -14.12 -6.84
C VAL A 137 -4.18 -12.73 -6.81
N PHE A 138 -4.52 -12.26 -5.61
CA PHE A 138 -4.90 -10.89 -5.35
C PHE A 138 -3.68 -10.10 -4.88
N LEU A 139 -3.50 -8.89 -5.40
CA LEU A 139 -2.42 -8.00 -5.00
C LEU A 139 -3.04 -6.66 -4.58
N ASN A 140 -2.78 -6.26 -3.34
CA ASN A 140 -3.15 -4.94 -2.83
C ASN A 140 -1.89 -4.17 -2.42
N PHE A 141 -1.81 -2.92 -2.82
CA PHE A 141 -0.64 -2.09 -2.63
C PHE A 141 -1.05 -0.67 -2.22
N ALA A 142 -0.78 -0.33 -0.96
CA ALA A 142 -1.10 0.96 -0.35
C ALA A 142 0.22 1.70 -0.01
N ARG A 143 0.50 2.81 -0.69
CA ARG A 143 1.63 3.70 -0.37
C ARG A 143 1.40 5.13 -0.83
N LEU A 144 2.24 6.03 -0.34
CA LEU A 144 2.39 7.37 -0.91
C LEU A 144 3.09 7.32 -2.28
N SER A 145 2.52 8.01 -3.26
CA SER A 145 3.11 8.21 -4.59
C SER A 145 4.03 9.43 -4.69
N THR A 146 4.08 10.28 -3.66
CA THR A 146 4.69 11.63 -3.68
C THR A 146 6.19 11.64 -3.95
N ARG A 147 6.99 10.77 -3.30
CA ARG A 147 8.47 10.79 -3.45
C ARG A 147 8.92 10.62 -4.90
N LYS A 148 8.31 9.68 -5.64
CA LYS A 148 8.68 9.41 -7.04
C LYS A 148 8.41 10.61 -7.96
N THR A 149 7.33 11.34 -7.71
CA THR A 149 7.01 12.56 -8.48
C THR A 149 8.05 13.65 -8.24
N PHE A 150 8.45 13.87 -6.99
CA PHE A 150 9.47 14.87 -6.67
C PHE A 150 10.88 14.45 -7.15
N GLU A 151 11.25 13.16 -7.07
CA GLU A 151 12.47 12.63 -7.68
C GLU A 151 12.50 12.87 -9.20
N ALA A 152 11.37 12.63 -9.88
CA ALA A 152 11.23 12.87 -11.31
C ALA A 152 11.35 14.36 -11.68
N VAL A 153 10.85 15.26 -10.83
CA VAL A 153 11.04 16.72 -10.96
C VAL A 153 12.50 17.11 -10.76
N ALA A 154 13.17 16.62 -9.70
CA ALA A 154 14.59 16.87 -9.43
C ALA A 154 15.48 16.45 -10.60
N GLN A 155 15.27 15.25 -11.13
CA GLN A 155 16.05 14.72 -12.24
C GLN A 155 15.94 15.61 -13.48
N ARG A 156 14.74 16.14 -13.77
CA ARG A 156 14.49 17.06 -14.89
C ARG A 156 15.12 18.44 -14.68
N LEU A 157 15.38 18.81 -13.43
CA LEU A 157 16.08 20.03 -13.04
C LEU A 157 17.59 19.83 -12.89
N GLY A 158 18.12 18.62 -13.14
CA GLY A 158 19.54 18.32 -13.00
C GLY A 158 20.04 18.25 -11.55
N LEU A 159 19.13 18.07 -10.58
CA LEU A 159 19.47 17.96 -9.16
C LEU A 159 19.80 16.51 -8.83
N ASN A 160 21.10 16.22 -8.69
CA ASN A 160 21.63 14.86 -8.52
C ASN A 160 21.84 14.45 -7.05
N GLY A 161 21.49 15.33 -6.09
CA GLY A 161 21.41 14.99 -4.66
C GLY A 161 19.95 14.73 -4.31
N GLY A 162 19.64 13.56 -3.75
CA GLY A 162 18.27 13.11 -3.49
C GLY A 162 17.38 14.17 -2.85
N ILE A 163 16.09 14.16 -3.21
CA ILE A 163 15.11 15.02 -2.57
C ILE A 163 14.78 14.45 -1.19
N GLU A 164 15.30 15.08 -0.15
CA GLU A 164 14.83 14.85 1.22
C GLU A 164 13.68 15.81 1.54
N ALA A 165 12.67 15.28 2.24
CA ALA A 165 11.62 16.08 2.84
C ALA A 165 12.27 17.02 3.87
N LEU A 166 12.21 18.33 3.63
CA LEU A 166 12.86 19.30 4.51
C LEU A 166 11.92 19.66 5.66
N PRO A 167 12.44 19.81 6.90
CA PRO A 167 11.63 20.35 7.98
C PRO A 167 11.16 21.76 7.61
N PRO A 168 10.00 22.23 8.11
CA PRO A 168 9.55 23.60 7.92
C PRO A 168 10.62 24.57 8.45
N ARG A 169 11.45 25.12 7.57
CA ARG A 169 12.40 26.15 7.96
C ARG A 169 11.68 27.50 7.94
N ALA A 170 12.05 28.38 8.86
CA ALA A 170 11.69 29.80 8.77
C ALA A 170 12.51 30.45 7.63
N HIS A 171 12.25 30.06 6.39
CA HIS A 171 12.84 30.73 5.24
C HIS A 171 12.18 32.09 5.11
N GLY A 172 12.94 33.14 5.42
CA GLY A 172 12.50 34.51 5.23
C GLY A 172 12.15 34.73 3.75
N ALA A 173 10.87 35.02 3.50
CA ALA A 173 10.26 35.83 2.42
C ALA A 173 10.87 35.88 1.00
N GLN A 174 11.81 35.02 0.61
CA GLN A 174 12.42 35.07 -0.72
C GLN A 174 11.67 34.12 -1.64
N HIS A 175 11.14 34.68 -2.73
CA HIS A 175 10.48 33.97 -3.84
C HIS A 175 9.12 33.33 -3.53
N VAL A 176 8.32 33.99 -2.67
CA VAL A 176 6.93 33.57 -2.38
C VAL A 176 6.08 33.48 -3.65
N ASP A 177 6.27 34.39 -4.61
CA ASP A 177 5.57 34.36 -5.90
C ASP A 177 5.92 33.10 -6.72
N CYS A 178 7.21 32.76 -6.80
CA CYS A 178 7.64 31.50 -7.42
C CYS A 178 7.06 30.29 -6.70
N HIS A 179 7.08 30.29 -5.36
CA HIS A 179 6.55 29.18 -4.57
C HIS A 179 5.05 28.99 -4.83
N TYR A 180 4.31 30.10 -4.90
CA TYR A 180 2.88 30.11 -5.24
C TYR A 180 2.63 29.55 -6.64
N ASP A 181 3.38 30.01 -7.66
CA ASP A 181 3.22 29.55 -9.04
C ASP A 181 3.59 28.07 -9.21
N VAL A 182 4.65 27.61 -8.55
CA VAL A 182 5.06 26.20 -8.51
C VAL A 182 4.00 25.33 -7.82
N HIS A 183 3.45 25.78 -6.69
CA HIS A 183 2.39 25.06 -6.00
C HIS A 183 1.11 24.98 -6.84
N LYS A 184 0.73 26.09 -7.50
CA LYS A 184 -0.42 26.15 -8.41
C LYS A 184 -0.24 25.20 -9.60
N ALA A 185 0.95 25.17 -10.20
CA ALA A 185 1.27 24.26 -11.30
C ALA A 185 1.22 22.79 -10.85
N TYR A 186 1.76 22.47 -9.67
CA TYR A 186 1.67 21.13 -9.09
C TYR A 186 0.21 20.72 -8.87
N LYS A 187 -0.58 21.59 -8.22
CA LYS A 187 -2.00 21.32 -7.98
C LYS A 187 -2.75 21.03 -9.30
N SER A 188 -2.44 21.80 -10.35
CA SER A 188 -3.06 21.64 -11.66
C SER A 188 -2.62 20.37 -12.40
N ALA A 189 -1.35 19.97 -12.28
CA ALA A 189 -0.78 18.86 -13.06
C ALA A 189 -0.85 17.52 -12.32
N CYS A 190 -0.76 17.53 -11.00
CA CYS A 190 -0.57 16.35 -10.15
C CYS A 190 -1.69 16.17 -9.12
N GLY A 191 -2.64 17.11 -9.00
CA GLY A 191 -3.66 17.14 -7.96
C GLY A 191 -3.19 17.82 -6.66
N GLU A 192 -4.05 17.90 -5.65
CA GLU A 192 -3.70 18.55 -4.38
C GLU A 192 -2.53 17.88 -3.67
N LEU A 193 -1.62 18.70 -3.12
CA LEU A 193 -0.62 18.20 -2.17
C LEU A 193 -1.35 17.66 -0.95
N HIS A 194 -1.21 16.37 -0.71
CA HIS A 194 -1.64 15.75 0.54
C HIS A 194 -0.98 16.47 1.73
N PRO A 195 -1.61 16.58 2.91
CA PRO A 195 -0.99 17.22 4.09
C PRO A 195 0.42 16.72 4.44
N GLU A 196 0.75 15.47 4.11
CA GLU A 196 2.09 14.88 4.31
C GLU A 196 3.09 15.26 3.20
N ALA A 197 2.60 15.65 2.01
CA ALA A 197 3.37 16.21 0.91
C ALA A 197 3.77 17.68 1.15
N LEU A 198 3.23 18.32 2.20
CA LEU A 198 3.65 19.66 2.65
C LEU A 198 5.12 19.70 3.04
N SER A 199 5.71 18.59 3.47
CA SER A 199 7.16 18.48 3.70
C SER A 199 7.99 18.70 2.42
N PHE A 200 7.40 18.46 1.24
CA PHE A 200 7.99 18.78 -0.05
C PHE A 200 7.62 20.18 -0.57
N SER A 201 6.70 20.90 0.09
CA SER A 201 6.50 22.35 -0.16
C SER A 201 7.76 23.12 0.24
N ALA A 202 8.43 22.73 1.34
CA ALA A 202 9.75 23.27 1.69
C ALA A 202 10.80 22.99 0.59
N THR A 203 10.78 21.80 -0.02
CA THR A 203 11.61 21.47 -1.18
C THR A 203 11.29 22.38 -2.38
N MET A 204 10.01 22.63 -2.70
CA MET A 204 9.62 23.54 -3.79
C MET A 204 10.12 24.97 -3.56
N ALA A 205 10.09 25.45 -2.31
CA ALA A 205 10.63 26.76 -1.95
C ALA A 205 12.15 26.82 -2.17
N ASP A 206 12.89 25.77 -1.81
CA ASP A 206 14.33 25.67 -2.06
C ASP A 206 14.65 25.58 -3.57
N LEU A 207 13.81 24.91 -4.37
CA LEU A 207 13.93 24.93 -5.83
C LEU A 207 13.81 26.35 -6.40
N CYS A 208 12.86 27.14 -5.90
CA CYS A 208 12.71 28.53 -6.30
C CYS A 208 13.96 29.36 -5.97
N ALA A 209 14.57 29.16 -4.81
CA ALA A 209 15.84 29.82 -4.46
C ALA A 209 16.98 29.41 -5.42
N GLN A 210 17.07 28.12 -5.77
CA GLN A 210 18.09 27.61 -6.70
C GLN A 210 17.91 28.10 -8.15
N GLN A 211 16.68 28.42 -8.55
CA GLN A 211 16.35 28.96 -9.87
C GLN A 211 16.29 30.50 -9.89
N GLY A 212 16.86 31.17 -8.89
CA GLY A 212 16.89 32.63 -8.80
C GLY A 212 15.51 33.28 -8.71
N GLY A 213 14.51 32.54 -8.24
CA GLY A 213 13.12 32.98 -8.13
C GLY A 213 12.27 32.79 -9.37
N SER A 214 12.77 32.14 -10.43
CA SER A 214 11.97 31.84 -11.63
C SER A 214 11.23 30.51 -11.49
N PRO A 215 9.89 30.45 -11.70
CA PRO A 215 9.13 29.20 -11.63
C PRO A 215 9.19 28.37 -12.92
N ASP A 216 9.56 28.95 -14.07
CA ASP A 216 9.32 28.38 -15.40
C ASP A 216 9.90 26.97 -15.60
N ALA A 217 11.17 26.78 -15.21
CA ALA A 217 11.84 25.48 -15.31
C ALA A 217 11.20 24.43 -14.40
N ILE A 218 10.78 24.85 -13.20
CA ILE A 218 10.16 24.00 -12.18
C ILE A 218 8.75 23.58 -12.64
N VAL A 219 7.95 24.53 -13.13
CA VAL A 219 6.61 24.30 -13.67
C VAL A 219 6.67 23.31 -14.84
N LYS A 220 7.59 23.51 -15.78
CA LYS A 220 7.78 22.59 -16.92
C LYS A 220 8.19 21.19 -16.46
N ALA A 221 9.07 21.09 -15.47
CA ALA A 221 9.48 19.81 -14.89
C ALA A 221 8.30 19.09 -14.21
N ILE A 222 7.46 19.82 -13.45
CA ILE A 222 6.26 19.31 -12.80
C ILE A 222 5.25 18.78 -13.83
N SER A 223 4.91 19.58 -14.84
CA SER A 223 3.98 19.14 -15.89
C SER A 223 4.47 17.87 -16.59
N ALA A 224 5.78 17.77 -16.87
CA ALA A 224 6.36 16.59 -17.50
C ALA A 224 6.52 15.38 -16.56
N ALA A 225 6.55 15.59 -15.25
CA ALA A 225 6.63 14.51 -14.26
C ALA A 225 5.25 13.92 -13.94
N CYS A 226 4.19 14.72 -14.07
CA CYS A 226 2.80 14.32 -13.76
C CYS A 226 1.96 13.97 -15.00
N ALA A 227 2.53 14.09 -16.20
CA ALA A 227 1.91 13.65 -17.45
C ALA A 227 2.16 12.15 -17.78
N ALA A 228 2.87 11.42 -16.91
CA ALA A 228 3.23 10.01 -17.06
C ALA A 228 2.49 9.14 -16.04
#